data_AF-A0A2V8L6C5-F1
#
_entry.id   AF-A0A2V8L6C5-F1
#
_cell.length_a   1.000
_cell.length_b   1.000
_cell.length_c   1.000
_cell.angle_alpha   90.00
_cell.angle_beta   90.00
_cell.angle_gamma   90.00
#
_symmetry.space_group_name_H-M   'P 1'
#
loop_
_entity.id
_entity.type
_entity.pdbx_description
1 polymer ?
#
loop_
_entity_poly.entity_id
_entity_poly.type
_entity_poly.pdbx_seq_one_letter_code
_entity_poly.pdbx_strand_id
1 'polypeptide(L)'
;VDAAMKAMEADGAKIEGPAREVAGLFKLGFVVDPFGTRLEIVQDPAKLGLHHVHLRGADPNASLAWYVDKFGGTIGKMKDRLDGINYGGVWLLATKGEATPSAGHAIDHIGFRPLNVDNAVATLKTKNVKVTTEPRPLTLPSGVSMRLAFIEGIDGVRIELVQRN
;
A
#
# COMPACT_ATOMS: atom_id res chain seq x y z
N VAL A 1 -6.59 -14.94 -14.76
CA VAL A 1 -7.46 -14.28 -13.75
C VAL A 1 -8.61 -15.17 -13.30
N ASP A 2 -9.44 -15.68 -14.22
CA ASP A 2 -10.69 -16.38 -13.89
C ASP A 2 -10.51 -17.58 -12.97
N ALA A 3 -9.53 -18.44 -13.25
CA ALA A 3 -9.23 -19.61 -12.42
C ALA A 3 -8.83 -19.21 -10.99
N ALA A 4 -8.06 -18.13 -10.84
CA ALA A 4 -7.65 -17.64 -9.51
C ALA A 4 -8.85 -17.07 -8.74
N MET A 5 -9.72 -16.29 -9.39
CA MET A 5 -10.94 -15.78 -8.77
C MET A 5 -11.88 -16.90 -8.34
N LYS A 6 -12.04 -17.95 -9.17
CA LYS A 6 -12.86 -19.12 -8.83
C LYS A 6 -12.30 -19.90 -7.64
N ALA A 7 -10.97 -20.03 -7.54
CA ALA A 7 -10.33 -20.64 -6.38
C ALA A 7 -10.58 -19.82 -5.11
N MET A 8 -10.42 -18.50 -5.19
CA MET A 8 -10.70 -17.60 -4.06
C MET A 8 -12.18 -17.61 -3.64
N GLU A 9 -13.11 -17.74 -4.59
CA GLU A 9 -14.54 -17.89 -4.31
C GLU A 9 -14.84 -19.18 -3.56
N ALA A 10 -14.20 -20.29 -3.96
CA ALA A 10 -14.31 -21.56 -3.24
C ALA A 10 -13.79 -21.47 -1.79
N ASP A 11 -12.83 -20.56 -1.54
CA ASP A 11 -12.28 -20.26 -0.22
C ASP A 11 -13.04 -19.15 0.53
N GLY A 12 -14.20 -18.71 0.01
CA GLY A 12 -15.13 -17.79 0.69
C GLY A 12 -15.04 -16.32 0.26
N ALA A 13 -14.21 -15.97 -0.72
CA ALA A 13 -14.23 -14.63 -1.29
C ALA A 13 -15.48 -14.39 -2.15
N LYS A 14 -15.94 -13.14 -2.22
CA LYS A 14 -17.02 -12.72 -3.11
C LYS A 14 -16.44 -12.14 -4.40
N ILE A 15 -16.88 -12.63 -5.56
CA ILE A 15 -16.51 -12.06 -6.85
C ILE A 15 -17.32 -10.78 -7.15
N GLU A 16 -16.65 -9.69 -7.51
CA GLU A 16 -17.26 -8.43 -7.94
C GLU A 16 -17.38 -8.34 -9.48
N GLY A 17 -18.14 -9.28 -10.05
CA GLY A 17 -18.37 -9.36 -11.49
C GLY A 17 -17.28 -10.11 -12.28
N PRO A 18 -17.52 -10.34 -13.58
CA PRO A 18 -16.63 -11.15 -14.40
C PRO A 18 -15.29 -10.46 -14.65
N ALA A 19 -14.23 -11.26 -14.77
CA ALA A 19 -12.94 -10.75 -15.23
C ALA A 19 -13.06 -10.20 -16.66
N ARG A 20 -12.31 -9.14 -16.95
CA ARG A 20 -12.38 -8.44 -18.24
C ARG A 20 -11.00 -7.99 -18.70
N GLU A 21 -10.83 -7.93 -20.01
CA GLU A 21 -9.69 -7.29 -20.65
C GLU A 21 -9.85 -5.77 -20.58
N VAL A 22 -8.76 -5.07 -20.27
CA VAL A 22 -8.74 -3.61 -20.31
C VAL A 22 -7.65 -3.14 -21.25
N ALA A 23 -8.06 -2.51 -22.35
CA ALA A 23 -7.16 -2.06 -23.40
C ALA A 23 -6.06 -1.13 -22.84
N GLY A 24 -4.80 -1.50 -23.13
CA GLY A 24 -3.61 -0.80 -22.64
C GLY A 24 -3.23 -1.10 -21.19
N LEU A 25 -3.92 -2.02 -20.51
CA LEU A 25 -3.58 -2.51 -19.17
C LEU A 25 -3.38 -4.04 -19.22
N PHE A 26 -4.25 -4.79 -18.53
CA PHE A 26 -4.20 -6.23 -18.38
C PHE A 26 -5.63 -6.79 -18.26
N LYS A 27 -5.75 -8.11 -18.33
CA LYS A 27 -6.94 -8.81 -17.84
C LYS A 27 -7.00 -8.64 -16.33
N LEU A 28 -8.14 -8.19 -15.80
CA LEU A 28 -8.36 -8.03 -14.37
C LEU A 28 -9.74 -8.48 -13.93
N GLY A 29 -9.87 -8.76 -12.63
CA GLY A 29 -11.14 -8.92 -11.94
C GLY A 29 -10.97 -8.60 -10.46
N PHE A 30 -12.08 -8.41 -9.76
CA PHE A 30 -12.07 -8.03 -8.36
C PHE A 30 -12.76 -9.08 -7.49
N VAL A 31 -12.19 -9.31 -6.32
CA VAL A 31 -12.81 -10.11 -5.27
C VAL A 31 -12.77 -9.36 -3.95
N VAL A 32 -13.70 -9.67 -3.05
CA VAL A 32 -13.68 -9.21 -1.66
C VAL A 32 -13.49 -10.44 -0.78
N ASP A 33 -12.42 -10.46 0.01
CA ASP A 33 -12.16 -11.57 0.93
C ASP A 33 -13.16 -11.60 2.10
N PRO A 34 -13.19 -12.67 2.92
CA PRO A 34 -14.08 -12.75 4.08
C PRO A 34 -13.90 -11.66 5.14
N PHE A 35 -12.78 -10.93 5.12
CA PHE A 35 -12.48 -9.83 6.04
C PHE A 35 -12.88 -8.46 5.48
N GLY A 36 -13.42 -8.42 4.25
CA GLY A 36 -13.82 -7.19 3.57
C GLY A 36 -12.71 -6.53 2.75
N THR A 37 -11.55 -7.18 2.58
CA THR A 37 -10.46 -6.66 1.76
C THR A 37 -10.80 -6.81 0.29
N ARG A 38 -10.82 -5.70 -0.44
CA ARG A 38 -11.00 -5.70 -1.89
C ARG A 38 -9.66 -5.93 -2.59
N LEU A 39 -9.56 -7.03 -3.32
CA LEU A 39 -8.35 -7.45 -4.04
C LEU A 39 -8.57 -7.34 -5.55
N GLU A 40 -7.56 -6.81 -6.25
CA GLU A 40 -7.51 -6.80 -7.70
C GLU A 40 -6.64 -7.95 -8.21
N ILE A 41 -7.23 -8.85 -8.98
CA ILE A 41 -6.54 -9.99 -9.57
C ILE A 41 -6.19 -9.65 -11.00
N VAL A 42 -4.90 -9.51 -11.27
CA VAL A 42 -4.37 -9.07 -12.56
C VAL A 42 -3.59 -10.18 -13.24
N GLN A 43 -3.58 -10.17 -14.58
CA GLN A 43 -2.72 -11.03 -15.38
C GLN A 43 -1.68 -10.18 -16.10
N ASP A 44 -0.53 -10.00 -15.45
CA ASP A 44 0.63 -9.32 -16.03
C ASP A 44 1.88 -10.23 -15.95
N PRO A 45 2.35 -10.82 -17.06
CA PRO A 45 3.53 -11.66 -17.05
C PRO A 45 4.81 -10.91 -16.69
N ALA A 46 4.83 -9.56 -16.79
CA ALA A 46 5.99 -8.75 -16.44
C ALA A 46 6.15 -8.54 -14.92
N LYS A 47 5.09 -8.76 -14.13
CA LYS A 47 5.13 -8.56 -12.67
C LYS A 47 4.25 -9.57 -11.93
N LEU A 48 4.90 -10.58 -11.37
CA LEU A 48 4.26 -11.58 -10.49
C LEU A 48 4.29 -11.13 -9.01
N GLY A 49 3.36 -11.66 -8.20
CA GLY A 49 3.23 -11.33 -6.78
C GLY A 49 2.54 -9.98 -6.53
N LEU A 50 2.80 -9.36 -5.37
CA LEU A 50 2.23 -8.05 -5.02
C LEU A 50 2.57 -7.02 -6.10
N HIS A 51 1.55 -6.54 -6.80
CA HIS A 51 1.73 -5.73 -8.00
C HIS A 51 1.59 -4.24 -7.71
N HIS A 52 0.54 -3.88 -6.98
CA HIS A 52 0.24 -2.49 -6.67
C HIS A 52 -0.70 -2.39 -5.46
N VAL A 53 -0.75 -1.20 -4.85
CA VAL A 53 -1.68 -0.83 -3.79
C VAL A 53 -2.40 0.44 -4.23
N HIS A 54 -3.72 0.47 -4.07
CA HIS A 54 -4.51 1.69 -4.26
C HIS A 54 -4.76 2.37 -2.92
N LEU A 55 -4.27 3.60 -2.78
CA LEU A 55 -4.79 4.53 -1.80
C LEU A 55 -6.16 5.03 -2.26
N ARG A 56 -7.05 5.23 -1.31
CA ARG A 56 -8.31 5.94 -1.52
C ARG A 56 -8.26 7.22 -0.72
N GLY A 57 -8.65 8.33 -1.33
CA GLY A 57 -8.60 9.65 -0.70
C GLY A 57 -9.36 10.69 -1.52
N ALA A 58 -9.60 11.87 -0.93
CA ALA A 58 -10.37 12.92 -1.59
C ALA A 58 -9.64 13.55 -2.79
N ASP A 59 -8.30 13.61 -2.73
CA ASP A 59 -7.43 14.15 -3.76
C ASP A 59 -6.25 13.18 -4.05
N PRO A 60 -6.36 12.33 -5.08
CA PRO A 60 -5.31 11.39 -5.46
C PRO A 60 -3.95 12.03 -5.75
N ASN A 61 -3.94 13.23 -6.34
CA ASN A 61 -2.70 13.92 -6.71
C ASN A 61 -1.99 14.42 -5.45
N ALA A 62 -2.74 14.98 -4.50
CA ALA A 62 -2.21 15.36 -3.20
C ALA A 62 -1.67 14.15 -2.43
N SER A 63 -2.38 13.00 -2.47
CA SER A 63 -1.90 11.77 -1.83
C SER A 63 -0.56 11.34 -2.43
N LEU A 64 -0.46 11.19 -3.75
CA LEU A 64 0.81 10.80 -4.39
C LEU A 64 1.93 11.80 -4.13
N ALA A 65 1.67 13.11 -4.25
CA ALA A 65 2.67 14.14 -3.97
C ALA A 65 3.19 14.08 -2.52
N TRP A 66 2.30 13.80 -1.56
CA TRP A 66 2.69 13.62 -0.16
C TRP A 66 3.64 12.43 0.01
N TYR A 67 3.35 11.28 -0.60
CA TYR A 67 4.22 10.10 -0.52
C TYR A 67 5.57 10.35 -1.18
N VAL A 68 5.62 11.05 -2.31
CA VAL A 68 6.89 11.44 -2.95
C VAL A 68 7.72 12.33 -2.03
N ASP A 69 7.13 13.36 -1.42
CA ASP A 69 7.88 14.27 -0.53
C ASP A 69 8.39 13.56 0.74
N LYS A 70 7.66 12.57 1.27
CA LYS A 70 8.05 11.88 2.51
C LYS A 70 8.94 10.65 2.28
N PHE A 71 8.75 9.93 1.17
CA PHE A 71 9.35 8.62 0.94
C PHE A 71 10.05 8.47 -0.43
N GLY A 72 9.98 9.49 -1.29
CA GLY A 72 10.57 9.45 -2.62
C GLY A 72 9.85 8.46 -3.55
N GLY A 73 10.63 7.63 -4.24
CA GLY A 73 10.14 6.71 -5.25
C GLY A 73 10.17 7.29 -6.66
N THR A 74 9.91 6.44 -7.66
CA THR A 74 9.92 6.85 -9.07
C THR A 74 8.50 7.19 -9.52
N ILE A 75 8.23 8.47 -9.77
CA ILE A 75 6.94 8.91 -10.33
C ILE A 75 6.87 8.42 -11.77
N GLY A 76 5.71 7.90 -12.17
CA GLY A 76 5.48 7.54 -13.56
C GLY A 76 4.04 7.10 -13.80
N LYS A 77 3.84 6.48 -14.97
CA LYS A 77 2.56 5.90 -15.36
C LYS A 77 2.70 4.40 -15.51
N MET A 78 1.95 3.63 -14.72
CA MET A 78 1.86 2.20 -14.91
C MET A 78 1.18 1.91 -16.26
N LYS A 79 1.87 1.14 -17.11
CA LYS A 79 1.47 0.83 -18.49
C LYS A 79 1.12 2.09 -19.29
N ASP A 80 1.85 3.18 -19.04
CA ASP A 80 1.65 4.50 -19.67
C ASP A 80 0.25 5.11 -19.46
N ARG A 81 -0.53 4.58 -18.50
CA ARG A 81 -1.94 4.94 -18.30
C ARG A 81 -2.28 5.44 -16.90
N LEU A 82 -1.77 4.82 -15.85
CA LEU A 82 -2.17 5.12 -14.47
C LEU A 82 -1.04 5.83 -13.72
N ASP A 83 -1.27 7.08 -13.31
CA ASP A 83 -0.32 7.84 -12.50
C ASP A 83 -0.07 7.16 -11.15
N GLY A 84 1.20 7.09 -10.75
CA GLY A 84 1.59 6.47 -9.50
C GLY A 84 3.06 6.61 -9.17
N ILE A 85 3.44 5.95 -8.08
CA ILE A 85 4.83 5.91 -7.58
C ILE A 85 5.30 4.46 -7.60
N ASN A 86 6.42 4.20 -8.26
CA ASN A 86 7.04 2.89 -8.26
C ASN A 86 8.09 2.79 -7.14
N TYR A 87 7.87 1.83 -6.25
CA TYR A 87 8.80 1.44 -5.19
C TYR A 87 9.38 0.05 -5.50
N GLY A 88 10.39 0.00 -6.37
CA GLY A 88 11.10 -1.25 -6.66
C GLY A 88 10.23 -2.34 -7.31
N GLY A 89 9.28 -1.93 -8.15
CA GLY A 89 8.38 -2.82 -8.89
C GLY A 89 6.97 -2.97 -8.29
N VAL A 90 6.74 -2.48 -7.06
CA VAL A 90 5.39 -2.35 -6.50
C VAL A 90 4.91 -0.91 -6.69
N TRP A 91 3.74 -0.74 -7.31
CA TRP A 91 3.19 0.60 -7.54
C TRP A 91 2.27 1.03 -6.40
N LEU A 92 2.42 2.27 -5.97
CA LEU A 92 1.43 2.97 -5.16
C LEU A 92 0.60 3.86 -6.10
N LEU A 93 -0.68 3.55 -6.22
CA LEU A 93 -1.66 4.28 -7.01
C LEU A 93 -2.63 5.00 -6.06
N ALA A 94 -3.34 6.00 -6.55
CA ALA A 94 -4.36 6.70 -5.77
C ALA A 94 -5.65 6.85 -6.57
N THR A 95 -6.78 6.63 -5.91
CA THR A 95 -8.12 6.70 -6.50
C THR A 95 -9.00 7.62 -5.67
N LYS A 96 -9.76 8.50 -6.35
CA LYS A 96 -10.67 9.41 -5.67
C LYS A 96 -11.78 8.64 -4.96
N GLY A 97 -12.05 8.97 -3.72
CA GLY A 97 -13.17 8.43 -2.96
C GLY A 97 -13.10 8.79 -1.47
N GLU A 98 -14.10 8.37 -0.73
CA GLU A 98 -14.10 8.50 0.72
C GLU A 98 -13.11 7.52 1.34
N ALA A 99 -12.44 7.97 2.39
CA ALA A 99 -11.49 7.18 3.15
C ALA A 99 -11.65 7.47 4.64
N THR A 100 -11.45 6.44 5.45
CA THR A 100 -11.32 6.52 6.90
C THR A 100 -9.90 6.07 7.29
N PRO A 101 -9.40 6.45 8.48
CA PRO A 101 -8.09 6.02 8.94
C PRO A 101 -7.95 4.49 8.89
N SER A 102 -6.80 4.00 8.41
CA SER A 102 -6.63 2.56 8.13
C SER A 102 -6.45 1.70 9.38
N ALA A 103 -6.03 2.29 10.51
CA ALA A 103 -5.75 1.57 11.74
C ALA A 103 -6.94 0.72 12.20
N GLY A 104 -6.72 -0.58 12.41
CA GLY A 104 -7.73 -1.55 12.83
C GLY A 104 -8.51 -2.22 11.69
N HIS A 105 -8.33 -1.80 10.44
CA HIS A 105 -8.92 -2.48 9.27
C HIS A 105 -8.06 -3.68 8.82
N ALA A 106 -8.61 -4.50 7.91
CA ALA A 106 -7.94 -5.69 7.38
C ALA A 106 -6.58 -5.35 6.72
N ILE A 107 -6.50 -4.22 6.02
CA ILE A 107 -5.22 -3.58 5.66
C ILE A 107 -4.98 -2.45 6.66
N ASP A 108 -4.23 -2.75 7.72
CA ASP A 108 -3.99 -1.81 8.82
C ASP A 108 -2.99 -0.71 8.43
N HIS A 109 -1.86 -1.06 7.80
CA HIS A 109 -0.78 -0.12 7.50
C HIS A 109 0.06 -0.51 6.28
N ILE A 110 0.84 0.46 5.80
CA ILE A 110 1.93 0.25 4.84
C ILE A 110 3.27 0.46 5.56
N GLY A 111 4.21 -0.46 5.38
CA GLY A 111 5.54 -0.37 5.98
C GLY A 111 6.61 0.16 5.03
N PHE A 112 7.42 1.10 5.51
CA PHE A 112 8.63 1.57 4.85
C PHE A 112 9.87 1.22 5.68
N ARG A 113 10.96 0.91 4.98
CA ARG A 113 12.24 0.52 5.59
C ARG A 113 13.30 1.60 5.42
N PRO A 114 13.30 2.69 6.22
CA PRO A 114 14.39 3.66 6.18
C PRO A 114 15.70 3.03 6.67
N LEU A 115 16.83 3.59 6.25
CA LEU A 115 18.15 3.17 6.76
C LEU A 115 18.31 3.44 8.26
N ASN A 116 17.67 4.50 8.76
CA ASN A 116 17.67 4.87 10.17
C ASN A 116 16.28 5.41 10.56
N VAL A 117 15.56 4.71 11.43
CA VAL A 117 14.19 5.09 11.85
C VAL A 117 14.19 6.37 12.67
N ASP A 118 15.14 6.56 13.58
CA ASP A 118 15.21 7.76 14.43
C ASP A 118 15.39 9.04 13.60
N ASN A 119 16.31 9.02 12.63
CA ASN A 119 16.55 10.15 11.71
C ASN A 119 15.35 10.39 10.79
N ALA A 120 14.71 9.33 10.30
CA ALA A 120 13.52 9.44 9.47
C ALA A 120 12.37 10.11 10.25
N VAL A 121 12.12 9.67 11.50
CA VAL A 121 11.09 10.27 12.35
C VAL A 121 11.43 11.72 12.68
N ALA A 122 12.68 12.04 13.02
CA ALA A 122 13.09 13.42 13.27
C ALA A 122 12.80 14.32 12.07
N THR A 123 13.15 13.86 10.85
CA THR A 123 12.85 14.57 9.59
C THR A 123 11.35 14.76 9.39
N LEU A 124 10.56 13.70 9.61
CA LEU A 124 9.11 13.75 9.45
C LEU A 124 8.44 14.74 10.41
N LYS A 125 8.93 14.87 11.66
CA LYS A 125 8.47 15.89 12.60
C LYS A 125 8.72 17.31 12.08
N THR A 126 9.87 17.59 11.46
CA THR A 126 10.13 18.91 10.86
C THR A 126 9.19 19.23 9.71
N LYS A 127 8.62 18.19 9.06
CA LYS A 127 7.61 18.32 8.01
C LYS A 127 6.18 18.26 8.54
N ASN A 128 5.97 18.47 9.85
CA ASN A 128 4.67 18.45 10.53
C ASN A 128 3.87 17.14 10.35
N VAL A 129 4.57 16.01 10.17
CA VAL A 129 3.92 14.69 10.14
C VAL A 129 3.67 14.21 11.56
N LYS A 130 2.44 13.77 11.84
CA LYS A 130 2.04 13.26 13.14
C LYS A 130 2.69 11.90 13.42
N VAL A 131 3.49 11.84 14.49
CA VAL A 131 4.06 10.59 15.01
C VAL A 131 3.08 10.01 16.01
N THR A 132 2.61 8.79 15.75
CA THR A 132 1.64 8.08 16.61
C THR A 132 2.33 7.08 17.54
N THR A 133 3.57 6.68 17.22
CA THR A 133 4.44 5.92 18.11
C THR A 133 5.88 6.34 17.87
N GLU A 134 6.52 6.87 18.90
CA GLU A 134 7.93 7.27 18.85
C GLU A 134 8.85 6.06 18.60
N PRO A 135 10.04 6.28 17.98
CA PRO A 135 11.03 5.24 17.77
C PRO A 135 11.33 4.44 19.04
N ARG A 136 11.06 3.14 18.97
CA ARG A 136 11.28 2.21 20.09
C ARG A 136 11.90 0.90 19.61
N PRO A 137 12.64 0.18 20.46
CA PRO A 137 13.04 -1.18 20.14
C PRO A 137 11.82 -2.11 20.16
N LEU A 138 11.83 -3.11 19.28
CA LEU A 138 10.93 -4.26 19.29
C LEU A 138 11.77 -5.51 19.07
N THR A 139 11.63 -6.49 19.97
CA THR A 139 12.19 -7.83 19.77
C THR A 139 11.05 -8.78 19.47
N LEU A 140 11.08 -9.40 18.29
CA LEU A 140 10.09 -10.39 17.88
C LEU A 140 10.25 -11.69 18.67
N PRO A 141 9.21 -12.55 18.74
CA PRO A 141 9.33 -13.89 19.32
C PRO A 141 10.45 -14.75 18.70
N SER A 142 10.84 -14.46 17.46
CA SER A 142 11.97 -15.10 16.79
C SER A 142 13.35 -14.66 17.31
N GLY A 143 13.42 -13.71 18.23
CA GLY A 143 14.65 -13.09 18.73
C GLY A 143 15.18 -11.95 17.85
N VAL A 144 14.56 -11.68 16.69
CA VAL A 144 14.97 -10.56 15.82
C VAL A 144 14.63 -9.23 16.48
N SER A 145 15.65 -8.41 16.74
CA SER A 145 15.49 -7.03 17.20
C SER A 145 15.42 -6.05 16.04
N MET A 146 14.52 -5.08 16.16
CA MET A 146 14.33 -4.00 15.20
C MET A 146 14.01 -2.68 15.89
N ARG A 147 14.24 -1.58 15.18
CA ARG A 147 13.77 -0.24 15.54
C ARG A 147 12.46 0.01 14.80
N LEU A 148 11.45 0.47 15.54
CA LEU A 148 10.07 0.62 15.06
C LEU A 148 9.51 1.99 15.43
N ALA A 149 8.75 2.60 14.52
CA ALA A 149 7.91 3.76 14.79
C ALA A 149 6.62 3.71 13.95
N PHE A 150 5.60 4.47 14.36
CA PHE A 150 4.40 4.69 13.55
C PHE A 150 4.12 6.17 13.37
N ILE A 151 3.62 6.51 12.18
CA ILE A 151 3.15 7.85 11.82
C ILE A 151 1.76 7.76 11.21
N GLU A 152 1.06 8.89 11.18
CA GLU A 152 -0.18 9.07 10.43
C GLU A 152 0.15 9.77 9.11
N GLY A 153 -0.12 9.09 8.01
CA GLY A 153 0.00 9.62 6.66
C GLY A 153 -1.21 10.44 6.24
N ILE A 154 -1.14 10.98 5.02
CA ILE A 154 -2.29 11.67 4.40
C ILE A 154 -3.51 10.73 4.35
N ASP A 155 -4.71 11.31 4.48
CA ASP A 155 -5.99 10.60 4.54
C ASP A 155 -6.12 9.59 5.72
N GLY A 156 -5.25 9.70 6.74
CA GLY A 156 -5.30 8.86 7.94
C GLY A 156 -4.69 7.46 7.77
N VAL A 157 -3.92 7.24 6.70
CA VAL A 157 -3.22 5.97 6.47
C VAL A 157 -2.17 5.77 7.56
N ARG A 158 -2.24 4.67 8.30
CA ARG A 158 -1.20 4.29 9.25
C ARG A 158 0.03 3.81 8.49
N ILE A 159 1.20 4.34 8.86
CA ILE A 159 2.47 3.98 8.22
C ILE A 159 3.44 3.48 9.29
N GLU A 160 4.01 2.31 9.03
CA GLU A 160 5.07 1.71 9.85
C GLU A 160 6.45 2.11 9.30
N LEU A 161 7.36 2.51 10.19
CA LEU A 161 8.78 2.67 9.88
C LEU A 161 9.56 1.60 10.61
N VAL A 162 10.23 0.73 9.86
CA VAL A 162 10.97 -0.39 10.43
C VAL A 162 12.42 -0.40 9.96
N GLN A 163 13.34 -0.61 10.89
CA GLN A 163 14.75 -0.85 10.62
C GLN A 163 15.14 -2.15 11.32
N ARG A 164 15.53 -3.14 10.53
CA ARG A 164 16.14 -4.37 11.03
C ARG A 164 17.63 -4.13 11.21
N ASN A 165 18.16 -4.56 12.35
CA ASN A 165 19.60 -4.56 12.61
C ASN A 165 20.31 -5.61 11.76
#